data_AF-A0A7Y6YPT2-F1
#
_entry.id   AF-A0A7Y6YPT2-F1
#
_cell.length_a   1.000
_cell.length_b   1.000
_cell.length_c   1.000
_cell.angle_alpha   90.00
_cell.angle_beta   90.00
_cell.angle_gamma   90.00
#
_symmetry.space_group_name_H-M   'P 1'
#
loop_
_entity.id
_entity.type
_entity.pdbx_description
1 polymer ?
#
loop_
_entity_poly.entity_id
_entity_poly.type
_entity_poly.pdbx_seq_one_letter_code
_entity_poly.pdbx_strand_id
1 'polypeptide(L)' 'QAMELGMDAVLLNTAVAKAGDPAGMARAMALAVEAGRTGFAADPMERRDMAVPSTPVLGMAEFA' A
#
# COMPACT_ATOMS: atom_id res chain seq x y z
N GLN A 1 3.10 5.06 -1.00
CA GLN A 1 2.65 6.17 -0.12
C GLN A 1 2.32 7.47 -0.82
N ALA A 2 3.24 8.20 -1.48
CA ALA A 2 2.89 9.52 -2.03
C ALA A 2 1.69 9.48 -3.00
N MET A 3 1.67 8.50 -3.90
CA MET A 3 0.57 8.31 -4.84
C MET A 3 -0.72 7.78 -4.18
N GLU A 4 -0.61 7.02 -3.08
CA GLU A 4 -1.76 6.52 -2.31
C GLU A 4 -2.51 7.64 -1.57
N LEU A 5 -1.84 8.77 -1.32
CA LEU A 5 -2.44 9.97 -0.72
C LEU A 5 -3.10 10.89 -1.76
N GLY A 6 -3.12 10.49 -3.04
CA GLY A 6 -3.74 11.27 -4.12
C GLY A 6 -2.84 12.32 -4.77
N MET A 7 -1.52 12.28 -4.57
CA MET A 7 -0.60 13.16 -5.32
C MET A 7 -0.61 12.85 -6.82
N ASP A 8 -0.43 13.88 -7.65
CA ASP A 8 -0.40 13.75 -9.10
C ASP A 8 0.91 13.17 -9.64
N ALA A 9 2.04 13.46 -8.99
CA ALA A 9 3.36 13.02 -9.41
C ALA A 9 4.37 12.99 -8.25
N VAL A 10 5.48 12.27 -8.46
CA VAL A 10 6.63 12.23 -7.56
C VAL A 10 7.89 12.66 -8.31
N LEU A 11 8.59 13.67 -7.79
CA LEU A 11 9.92 14.08 -8.27
C LEU A 11 10.99 13.51 -7.33
N LEU A 12 11.97 12.81 -7.88
CA LEU A 12 13.10 12.26 -7.12
C LEU A 12 14.41 12.32 -7.91
N ASN A 13 15.54 12.39 -7.21
CA ASN A 13 16.87 12.35 -7.80
C ASN A 13 17.82 11.46 -6.98
N THR A 14 18.18 11.89 -5.77
CA THR A 14 19.19 11.24 -4.93
C THR A 14 18.93 9.76 -4.67
N ALA A 15 17.66 9.37 -4.54
CA ALA A 15 17.28 7.97 -4.33
C ALA A 15 17.67 7.04 -5.49
N VAL A 16 17.63 7.52 -6.74
CA VAL A 16 18.10 6.77 -7.91
C VAL A 16 19.59 6.97 -8.11
N ALA A 17 20.06 8.22 -8.04
CA ALA A 17 21.45 8.59 -8.34
C ALA A 17 22.48 7.98 -7.38
N LYS A 18 22.10 7.72 -6.12
CA LYS A 18 22.99 7.11 -5.11
C LYS A 18 22.67 5.63 -4.83
N ALA A 19 21.82 4.99 -5.63
CA ALA A 19 21.54 3.57 -5.48
C ALA A 19 22.73 2.71 -5.96
N GLY A 20 22.88 1.52 -5.39
CA GLY A 20 23.89 0.55 -5.87
C GLY A 20 23.65 0.08 -7.31
N ASP A 21 22.37 -0.03 -7.72
CA ASP A 21 21.96 -0.21 -9.11
C ASP A 21 20.93 0.89 -9.46
N PRO A 22 21.37 2.03 -10.05
CA PRO A 22 20.48 3.11 -10.44
C PRO A 22 19.40 2.70 -11.43
N ALA A 23 19.71 1.82 -12.39
CA ALA A 23 18.73 1.38 -13.39
C ALA A 23 17.66 0.48 -12.74
N GLY A 24 18.07 -0.41 -11.84
CA GLY A 24 17.17 -1.20 -11.01
C GLY A 24 16.27 -0.33 -10.12
N MET A 25 16.85 0.67 -9.46
CA MET A 25 16.10 1.59 -8.60
C MET A 25 15.10 2.45 -9.39
N ALA A 26 15.48 2.92 -10.58
CA ALA A 26 14.58 3.66 -11.46
C ALA A 26 13.36 2.81 -11.85
N ARG A 27 13.57 1.54 -12.22
CA ARG A 27 12.47 0.60 -12.51
C ARG A 27 11.59 0.36 -11.29
N ALA A 28 12.19 0.16 -10.12
CA ALA A 28 11.45 -0.05 -8.87
C ALA A 28 10.58 1.17 -8.52
N MET A 29 11.10 2.38 -8.68
CA MET A 29 10.36 3.62 -8.43
C MET A 29 9.22 3.81 -9.43
N ALA A 30 9.42 3.50 -10.71
CA ALA A 30 8.35 3.55 -11.72
C ALA A 30 7.18 2.63 -11.34
N LEU A 31 7.47 1.38 -10.97
CA LEU A 31 6.46 0.42 -10.53
C LEU A 31 5.76 0.87 -9.23
N ALA A 32 6.50 1.45 -8.28
CA ALA A 32 5.92 1.95 -7.04
C ALA A 32 4.94 3.10 -7.27
N VAL A 33 5.24 3.98 -8.23
CA VAL A 33 4.34 5.08 -8.62
C VAL A 33 3.07 4.54 -9.27
N GLU A 34 3.21 3.60 -10.21
CA GLU A 34 2.07 2.97 -10.90
C GLU A 34 1.18 2.18 -9.93
N ALA A 35 1.79 1.37 -9.06
CA ALA A 35 1.08 0.62 -8.03
C ALA A 35 0.34 1.55 -7.06
N GLY A 36 0.99 2.63 -6.61
CA GLY A 36 0.36 3.58 -5.70
C GLY A 36 -0.80 4.36 -6.35
N ARG A 37 -0.69 4.74 -7.62
CA ARG A 37 -1.78 5.41 -8.36
C ARG A 37 -2.96 4.47 -8.58
N THR A 38 -2.67 3.22 -8.94
CA THR A 38 -3.70 2.17 -9.09
C THR A 38 -4.37 1.89 -7.75
N GLY A 39 -3.60 1.78 -6.67
CA GLY A 39 -4.11 1.57 -5.32
C GLY A 39 -5.01 2.71 -4.83
N PHE A 40 -4.66 3.96 -5.12
CA PHE A 40 -5.53 5.11 -4.84
C PHE A 40 -6.85 5.05 -5.62
N ALA A 41 -6.79 4.71 -6.92
CA ALA A 41 -7.98 4.60 -7.76
C ALA A 41 -8.87 3.39 -7.40
N ALA A 42 -8.30 2.37 -6.77
CA ALA A 42 -8.99 1.13 -6.41
C ALA A 42 -9.80 1.21 -5.10
N ASP A 43 -9.90 2.40 -4.50
CA ASP A 43 -10.58 2.64 -3.22
C ASP A 43 -10.00 1.79 -2.06
N PRO A 44 -8.86 2.22 -1.48
CA PRO A 44 -8.17 1.44 -0.46
C PRO A 44 -9.02 1.33 0.81
N MET A 45 -8.99 0.14 1.43
CA MET A 45 -9.74 -0.16 2.65
C MET A 45 -9.50 0.89 3.73
N GLU A 46 -10.59 1.41 4.30
CA GLU A 46 -10.53 2.35 5.41
C GLU A 46 -9.80 1.74 6.62
N ARG A 47 -8.95 2.55 7.23
CA ARG A 47 -8.28 2.16 8.46
C ARG A 47 -9.33 2.02 9.57
N ARG A 48 -9.43 0.82 10.14
CA ARG A 48 -10.29 0.56 11.31
C ARG A 48 -9.47 0.54 12.59
N ASP A 49 -9.99 1.20 13.61
CA ASP A 49 -9.40 1.19 14.95
C ASP A 49 -9.65 -0.12 15.70
N MET A 50 -10.74 -0.81 15.34
CA MET A 50 -11.12 -2.09 15.94
C MET A 50 -11.06 -3.22 14.91
N ALA A 51 -10.21 -4.20 15.19
CA ALA A 51 -10.14 -5.44 14.43
C ALA A 51 -11.44 -6.25 14.59
N VAL A 52 -11.97 -6.80 13.49
CA VAL A 52 -13.04 -7.81 13.56
C VAL A 52 -12.36 -9.17 13.60
N PRO A 53 -12.71 -10.04 14.56
CA PRO A 53 -12.33 -11.44 14.49
C PRO A 53 -12.83 -12.04 13.17
N SER A 54 -11.95 -12.67 12.40
CA SER A 54 -12.34 -13.40 11.17
C SER A 54 -13.22 -14.61 11.45
N THR A 55 -13.34 -15.00 12.73
CA THR A 55 -14.22 -16.05 13.23
C THR A 55 -15.27 -15.42 14.15
N PRO A 56 -16.57 -15.47 13.80
CA PRO A 56 -17.62 -15.04 14.71
C PRO A 56 -17.60 -15.92 15.97
N VAL A 57 -17.52 -15.29 17.15
CA VAL A 57 -17.65 -16.00 18.44
C VAL A 57 -19.11 -16.35 18.76
N LEU A 58 -20.08 -15.86 17.95
CA LEU A 58 -21.48 -16.28 18.02
C LEU A 58 -21.63 -17.67 17.40
N GLY A 59 -21.63 -18.70 18.24
CA GLY A 59 -21.97 -20.07 17.85
C GLY A 59 -21.16 -21.19 18.49
N MET A 60 -20.17 -20.91 19.34
CA MET A 60 -19.46 -21.96 20.08
C MET A 60 -19.86 -21.91 21.57
N ALA A 61 -20.58 -22.96 22.00
CA ALA A 61 -21.03 -23.28 23.35
C ALA A 61 -22.37 -22.67 23.84
N GLU A 62 -23.46 -22.91 23.10
CA GLU A 62 -24.61 -23.56 23.74
C GLU A 62 -24.51 -25.06 23.39
N PHE A 63 -24.76 -25.93 24.37
CA PHE A 63 -24.76 -27.40 24.31
C PHE A 63 -23.39 -28.12 24.44
N ALA A 64 -22.89 -28.18 25.68
CA ALA A 64 -22.50 -29.42 26.35
C ALA A 64 -22.51 -29.22 27.87
#